data_AF-A0A941FD99-F1
#
_entry.id   AF-A0A941FD99-F1
#
_cell.length_a   1.000
_cell.length_b   1.000
_cell.length_c   1.000
_cell.angle_alpha   90.00
_cell.angle_beta   90.00
_cell.angle_gamma   90.00
#
_symmetry.space_group_name_H-M   'P 1'
#
loop_
_entity.id
_entity.type
_entity.pdbx_description
1 polymer ?
#
loop_
_entity_poly.entity_id
_entity_poly.type
_entity_poly.pdbx_seq_one_letter_code
_entity_poly.pdbx_strand_id
1 'polypeptide(L)'
;MELESLPDDVVAEIEVRDRWRRASAGGGLEFLVTDIARWTPGSTVRVAFLDGDDQLHADIAGATAQITDACNLKLDFGHDAATGTFRRWTTADTAFAAEIRVSFDMQGYFSLVGTDSTDRTIGAGGGPVGGNPGQRSLNLGRYAVNRPAQWEGTVRHEFLHALGFHHSHQNMRGTCEDEFRWDDEAGYVPTRDANGVFVADAQGRRPGIYWITTFAPRTTRMSSPGLSTHSP
;
A
#
# COMPACT_ATOMS: atom_id res chain seq x y z
N MET A 1 -15.55 -16.68 -3.52
CA MET A 1 -14.47 -15.69 -3.31
C MET A 1 -14.35 -14.93 -4.62
N GLU A 2 -14.77 -13.68 -4.66
CA GLU A 2 -14.71 -12.87 -5.88
C GLU A 2 -13.29 -12.32 -6.01
N LEU A 3 -12.64 -12.66 -7.12
CA LEU A 3 -11.26 -12.33 -7.46
C LEU A 3 -11.02 -10.82 -7.46
N GLU A 4 -9.84 -10.41 -7.01
CA GLU A 4 -9.25 -9.14 -7.38
C GLU A 4 -9.11 -9.10 -8.91
N SER A 5 -9.76 -8.13 -9.55
CA SER A 5 -9.63 -7.92 -10.99
C SER A 5 -9.87 -6.45 -11.30
N LEU A 6 -8.81 -5.76 -11.75
CA LEU A 6 -8.98 -4.49 -12.44
C LEU A 6 -9.81 -4.73 -13.71
N PRO A 7 -10.60 -3.74 -14.16
CA PRO A 7 -11.26 -3.80 -15.46
C PRO A 7 -10.27 -4.09 -16.61
N ASP A 8 -10.68 -4.90 -17.59
CA ASP A 8 -9.81 -5.37 -18.69
C ASP A 8 -9.17 -4.22 -19.49
N ASP A 9 -9.89 -3.12 -19.67
CA ASP A 9 -9.42 -1.92 -20.36
C ASP A 9 -8.27 -1.24 -19.59
N VAL A 10 -8.41 -1.13 -18.27
CA VAL A 10 -7.36 -0.59 -17.39
C VAL A 10 -6.12 -1.48 -17.42
N VAL A 11 -6.29 -2.81 -17.41
CA VAL A 11 -5.18 -3.76 -17.52
C VAL A 11 -4.45 -3.57 -18.85
N ALA A 12 -5.19 -3.47 -19.96
CA ALA A 12 -4.60 -3.27 -21.28
C ALA A 12 -3.81 -1.94 -21.38
N GLU A 13 -4.31 -0.86 -20.78
CA GLU A 13 -3.62 0.43 -20.74
C GLU A 13 -2.31 0.35 -19.92
N ILE A 14 -2.32 -0.33 -18.76
CA ILE A 14 -1.13 -0.59 -17.94
C ILE A 14 -0.10 -1.39 -18.75
N GLU A 15 -0.52 -2.45 -19.44
CA GLU A 15 0.37 -3.29 -20.25
C GLU A 15 1.02 -2.53 -21.41
N VAL A 16 0.26 -1.66 -22.09
CA VAL A 16 0.76 -0.82 -23.19
C VAL A 16 1.81 0.16 -22.67
N ARG A 17 1.52 0.82 -21.55
CA ARG A 17 2.44 1.74 -20.89
C ARG A 17 3.73 1.04 -20.45
N ASP A 18 3.61 -0.11 -19.79
CA ASP A 18 4.75 -0.87 -19.30
C ASP A 18 5.61 -1.42 -20.45
N ARG A 19 4.99 -1.80 -21.57
CA ARG A 19 5.69 -2.16 -22.80
C ARG A 19 6.48 -0.98 -23.38
N TRP A 20 5.88 0.21 -23.42
CA TRP A 20 6.56 1.41 -23.91
C TRP A 20 7.73 1.84 -22.99
N ARG A 21 7.53 1.78 -21.67
CA ARG A 21 8.58 2.03 -20.67
C ARG A 21 9.73 1.04 -20.81
N ARG A 22 9.45 -0.26 -20.95
CA ARG A 22 10.47 -1.29 -21.19
C ARG A 22 11.21 -1.14 -22.51
N ALA A 23 10.50 -0.83 -23.60
CA ALA A 23 11.12 -0.63 -24.92
C ALA A 23 12.05 0.59 -24.96
N SER A 24 11.78 1.60 -24.13
CA SER A 24 12.59 2.82 -24.01
C SER A 24 13.76 2.67 -23.01
N ALA A 25 13.76 1.60 -22.23
CA ALA A 25 14.68 1.27 -21.15
C ALA A 25 15.68 0.19 -21.59
N GLY A 26 16.76 0.54 -22.28
CA GLY A 26 17.81 -0.41 -22.64
C GLY A 26 18.51 -1.00 -21.41
N GLY A 27 18.21 -2.26 -21.07
CA GLY A 27 19.02 -3.23 -20.29
C GLY A 27 19.40 -2.92 -18.83
N GLY A 28 19.38 -1.67 -18.38
CA GLY A 28 19.73 -1.26 -17.01
C GLY A 28 18.62 -0.48 -16.29
N LEU A 29 17.51 -0.20 -16.96
CA LEU A 29 16.39 0.57 -16.42
C LEU A 29 15.26 -0.29 -15.84
N GLU A 30 15.29 -1.63 -15.91
CA GLU A 30 14.20 -2.46 -15.34
C GLU A 30 14.01 -2.22 -13.84
N PHE A 31 15.12 -2.05 -13.10
CA PHE A 31 15.13 -1.68 -11.68
C PHE A 31 14.71 -0.22 -11.44
N LEU A 32 14.96 0.65 -12.43
CA LEU A 32 14.58 2.07 -12.40
C LEU A 32 13.07 2.25 -12.67
N VAL A 33 12.49 1.43 -13.55
CA VAL A 33 11.07 1.46 -13.93
C VAL A 33 10.16 0.95 -12.81
N THR A 34 10.64 -0.01 -12.01
CA THR A 34 9.97 -0.40 -10.74
C THR A 34 10.07 0.70 -9.67
N ASP A 35 11.04 1.62 -9.79
CA ASP A 35 11.22 2.78 -8.92
C ASP A 35 10.32 3.97 -9.31
N ILE A 36 9.91 4.09 -10.59
CA ILE A 36 9.13 5.22 -11.10
C ILE A 36 7.70 5.25 -10.53
N ALA A 37 7.13 4.10 -10.16
CA ALA A 37 5.79 4.04 -9.56
C ALA A 37 5.80 4.32 -8.04
N ARG A 38 6.98 4.49 -7.42
CA ARG A 38 7.09 4.64 -5.97
C ARG A 38 6.87 6.08 -5.54
N TRP A 39 6.19 6.23 -4.42
CA TRP A 39 6.14 7.50 -3.71
C TRP A 39 7.53 7.88 -3.20
N THR A 40 7.85 9.17 -3.26
CA THR A 40 9.11 9.68 -2.68
C THR A 40 9.16 9.36 -1.19
N PRO A 41 10.22 8.71 -0.68
CA PRO A 41 10.36 8.45 0.75
C PRO A 41 10.26 9.75 1.58
N GLY A 42 9.52 9.68 2.68
CA GLY A 42 9.19 10.80 3.56
C GLY A 42 7.95 11.61 3.11
N SER A 43 7.37 11.29 1.95
CA SER A 43 6.17 11.97 1.47
C SER A 43 4.92 11.57 2.27
N THR A 44 3.91 12.45 2.19
CA THR A 44 2.57 12.20 2.69
C THR A 44 1.66 12.02 1.49
N VAL A 45 1.05 10.84 1.38
CA VAL A 45 0.11 10.47 0.33
C VAL A 45 -1.30 10.71 0.86
N ARG A 46 -2.08 11.53 0.17
CA ARG A 46 -3.41 11.88 0.63
C ARG A 46 -4.38 10.82 0.17
N VAL A 47 -5.36 10.53 1.02
CA VAL A 47 -6.42 9.54 0.80
C VAL A 47 -7.77 10.23 0.90
N ALA A 48 -8.68 9.93 -0.02
CA ALA A 48 -10.07 10.38 0.04
C ALA A 48 -11.03 9.22 -0.22
N PHE A 49 -12.24 9.33 0.31
CA PHE A 49 -13.30 8.32 0.18
C PHE A 49 -14.46 8.83 -0.68
N LEU A 50 -15.00 7.97 -1.55
CA LEU A 50 -16.15 8.26 -2.43
C LEU A 50 -17.48 8.14 -1.70
N ASP A 51 -17.62 7.09 -0.91
CA ASP A 51 -18.82 6.60 -0.23
C ASP A 51 -18.44 6.01 1.14
N GLY A 52 -19.33 5.28 1.82
CA GLY A 52 -19.14 4.81 3.20
C GLY A 52 -19.36 5.89 4.26
N ASP A 53 -19.51 5.46 5.52
CA ASP A 53 -19.64 6.36 6.67
C ASP A 53 -18.30 6.67 7.34
N ASP A 54 -18.27 7.71 8.19
CA ASP A 54 -17.04 8.14 8.85
C ASP A 54 -16.47 7.06 9.79
N GLN A 55 -17.29 6.15 10.32
CA GLN A 55 -16.82 5.03 11.13
C GLN A 55 -16.02 4.03 10.27
N LEU A 56 -16.51 3.69 9.08
CA LEU A 56 -15.77 2.85 8.14
C LEU A 56 -14.44 3.50 7.75
N HIS A 57 -14.43 4.82 7.52
CA HIS A 57 -13.20 5.54 7.18
C HIS A 57 -12.20 5.54 8.34
N ALA A 58 -12.68 5.75 9.57
CA ALA A 58 -11.86 5.65 10.77
C ALA A 58 -11.28 4.25 10.95
N ASP A 59 -12.08 3.22 10.72
CA ASP A 59 -11.65 1.83 10.82
C ASP A 59 -10.56 1.52 9.77
N ILE A 60 -10.72 1.98 8.52
CA ILE A 60 -9.70 1.85 7.47
C ILE A 60 -8.41 2.60 7.82
N ALA A 61 -8.52 3.82 8.35
CA ALA A 61 -7.37 4.58 8.82
C ALA A 61 -6.63 3.85 9.96
N GLY A 62 -7.38 3.22 10.87
CA GLY A 62 -6.82 2.38 11.93
C GLY A 62 -6.12 1.14 11.39
N ALA A 63 -6.74 0.42 10.45
CA ALA A 63 -6.18 -0.80 9.86
C ALA A 63 -4.86 -0.56 9.11
N THR A 64 -4.67 0.66 8.58
CA THR A 64 -3.47 1.06 7.83
C THR A 64 -2.37 1.68 8.68
N ALA A 65 -2.61 1.98 9.96
CA ALA A 65 -1.62 2.61 10.83
C ALA A 65 -0.28 1.83 10.91
N GLN A 66 -0.37 0.49 10.93
CA GLN A 66 0.80 -0.39 10.95
C GLN A 66 1.71 -0.22 9.70
N ILE A 67 1.14 0.17 8.56
CA ILE A 67 1.90 0.42 7.33
C ILE A 67 2.76 1.68 7.52
N THR A 68 2.17 2.75 8.05
CA THR A 68 2.87 4.03 8.27
C THR A 68 3.91 3.96 9.39
N ASP A 69 3.80 2.99 10.31
CA ASP A 69 4.82 2.73 11.34
C ASP A 69 6.06 2.02 10.76
N ALA A 70 5.87 1.20 9.73
CA ALA A 70 6.93 0.40 9.10
C ALA A 70 7.57 1.09 7.87
N CYS A 71 6.85 1.99 7.20
CA CYS A 71 7.31 2.67 5.99
C CYS A 71 7.64 4.14 6.26
N ASN A 72 8.66 4.67 5.58
CA ASN A 72 8.93 6.11 5.56
C ASN A 72 7.94 6.82 4.61
N LEU A 73 6.64 6.65 4.82
CA LEU A 73 5.54 7.28 4.09
C LEU A 73 4.39 7.51 5.08
N LYS A 74 3.63 8.58 4.88
CA LYS A 74 2.42 8.86 5.68
C LYS A 74 1.18 8.78 4.81
N LEU A 75 0.10 8.24 5.36
CA LEU A 75 -1.24 8.32 4.78
C LEU A 75 -2.01 9.43 5.47
N ASP A 76 -2.45 10.43 4.71
CA ASP A 76 -3.27 11.54 5.19
C ASP A 76 -4.71 11.39 4.70
N PHE A 77 -5.57 10.90 5.58
CA PHE A 77 -7.00 10.72 5.31
C PHE A 77 -7.82 12.01 5.48
N GLY A 78 -7.19 13.13 5.84
CA GLY A 78 -7.85 14.40 6.10
C GLY A 78 -8.90 14.34 7.21
N HIS A 79 -8.61 13.58 8.28
CA HIS A 79 -9.49 13.48 9.44
C HIS A 79 -9.59 14.81 10.18
N ASP A 80 -10.81 15.33 10.34
CA ASP A 80 -11.13 16.49 11.16
C ASP A 80 -11.67 16.02 12.52
N ALA A 81 -10.89 16.24 13.58
CA ALA A 81 -11.25 15.81 14.93
C ALA A 81 -12.45 16.55 15.52
N ALA A 82 -12.84 17.71 14.99
CA ALA A 82 -13.99 18.47 15.48
C ALA A 82 -15.32 17.91 14.95
N THR A 83 -15.31 17.43 13.70
CA THR A 83 -16.50 16.90 13.03
C THR A 83 -16.51 15.37 12.97
N GLY A 84 -15.37 14.72 13.16
CA GLY A 84 -15.17 13.28 12.97
C GLY A 84 -15.11 12.86 11.49
N THR A 85 -15.08 13.82 10.56
CA THR A 85 -15.19 13.54 9.13
C THR A 85 -13.85 13.31 8.46
N PHE A 86 -13.87 12.56 7.36
CA PHE A 86 -12.69 12.29 6.54
C PHE A 86 -12.77 12.99 5.19
N ARG A 87 -11.63 13.05 4.48
CA ARG A 87 -11.56 13.64 3.14
C ARG A 87 -12.44 12.88 2.16
N ARG A 88 -13.18 13.64 1.35
CA ARG A 88 -14.10 13.12 0.35
C ARG A 88 -13.64 13.47 -1.06
N TRP A 89 -14.04 12.65 -2.03
CA TRP A 89 -13.91 12.93 -3.45
C TRP A 89 -15.20 12.52 -4.17
N THR A 90 -15.38 12.97 -5.40
CA THR A 90 -16.56 12.62 -6.22
C THR A 90 -16.17 12.23 -7.65
N THR A 91 -17.01 11.45 -8.33
CA THR A 91 -16.80 11.13 -9.75
C THR A 91 -16.92 12.35 -10.68
N ALA A 92 -17.35 13.49 -10.16
CA ALA A 92 -17.41 14.76 -10.89
C ALA A 92 -16.15 15.62 -10.69
N ASP A 93 -15.21 15.20 -9.85
CA ASP A 93 -13.99 15.97 -9.56
C ASP A 93 -13.14 16.12 -10.83
N THR A 94 -12.73 17.36 -11.12
CA THR A 94 -11.81 17.70 -12.21
C THR A 94 -10.39 18.00 -11.71
N ALA A 95 -10.21 18.08 -10.39
CA ALA A 95 -8.93 18.24 -9.70
C ALA A 95 -8.82 17.20 -8.59
N PHE A 96 -7.62 16.71 -8.30
CA PHE A 96 -7.43 15.65 -7.31
C PHE A 96 -7.75 16.14 -5.89
N ALA A 97 -8.79 15.59 -5.29
CA ALA A 97 -9.00 15.65 -3.85
C ALA A 97 -7.88 14.91 -3.09
N ALA A 98 -7.39 13.80 -3.66
CA ALA A 98 -6.34 12.95 -3.11
C ALA A 98 -5.63 12.12 -4.19
N GLU A 99 -4.42 11.67 -3.87
CA GLU A 99 -3.66 10.73 -4.68
C GLU A 99 -4.34 9.34 -4.70
N ILE A 100 -4.73 8.84 -3.52
CA ILE A 100 -5.48 7.59 -3.37
C ILE A 100 -6.97 7.92 -3.21
N ARG A 101 -7.80 7.36 -4.09
CA ARG A 101 -9.24 7.60 -4.18
C ARG A 101 -9.97 6.29 -3.99
N VAL A 102 -10.42 6.08 -2.77
CA VAL A 102 -11.04 4.86 -2.27
C VAL A 102 -12.53 4.86 -2.58
N SER A 103 -13.05 3.74 -3.06
CA SER A 103 -14.48 3.46 -3.18
C SER A 103 -14.88 2.13 -2.56
N PHE A 104 -16.17 1.95 -2.33
CA PHE A 104 -16.78 0.70 -1.87
C PHE A 104 -17.87 0.18 -2.84
N ASP A 105 -18.11 0.91 -3.93
CA ASP A 105 -19.25 0.78 -4.82
C ASP A 105 -19.00 -0.12 -6.04
N MET A 106 -17.77 -0.60 -6.25
CA MET A 106 -17.46 -1.61 -7.26
C MET A 106 -17.37 -3.01 -6.67
N GLN A 107 -17.53 -4.02 -7.53
CA GLN A 107 -17.29 -5.41 -7.18
C GLN A 107 -15.79 -5.68 -7.01
N GLY A 108 -15.45 -6.59 -6.10
CA GLY A 108 -14.07 -7.02 -5.86
C GLY A 108 -13.23 -6.01 -5.07
N TYR A 109 -11.97 -6.36 -4.92
CA TYR A 109 -10.94 -5.54 -4.27
C TYR A 109 -9.85 -5.26 -5.31
N PHE A 110 -9.35 -4.03 -5.33
CA PHE A 110 -8.21 -3.69 -6.18
C PHE A 110 -7.58 -2.37 -5.74
N SER A 111 -6.33 -2.17 -6.13
CA SER A 111 -5.65 -0.88 -6.12
C SER A 111 -4.75 -0.72 -7.34
N LEU A 112 -4.72 0.50 -7.88
CA LEU A 112 -3.64 0.93 -8.75
C LEU A 112 -2.34 0.97 -7.93
N VAL A 113 -1.22 0.69 -8.59
CA VAL A 113 0.06 0.54 -7.90
C VAL A 113 0.79 1.88 -7.79
N GLY A 114 1.00 2.36 -6.57
CA GLY A 114 1.80 3.55 -6.32
C GLY A 114 1.26 4.80 -7.04
N THR A 115 2.13 5.50 -7.76
CA THR A 115 1.79 6.74 -8.48
C THR A 115 0.88 6.54 -9.69
N ASP A 116 0.59 5.29 -10.09
CA ASP A 116 -0.39 4.97 -11.14
C ASP A 116 -1.77 5.56 -10.82
N SER A 117 -2.06 5.69 -9.53
CA SER A 117 -3.23 6.39 -9.00
C SER A 117 -3.34 7.86 -9.42
N THR A 118 -2.30 8.46 -10.01
CA THR A 118 -2.30 9.84 -10.52
C THR A 118 -1.80 9.95 -11.96
N ASP A 119 -1.52 8.82 -12.61
CA ASP A 119 -1.08 8.76 -14.00
C ASP A 119 -2.30 8.87 -14.92
N ARG A 120 -2.49 10.05 -15.53
CA ARG A 120 -3.64 10.32 -16.41
C ARG A 120 -3.67 9.46 -17.69
N THR A 121 -2.60 8.72 -17.98
CA THR A 121 -2.60 7.76 -19.09
C THR A 121 -3.32 6.46 -18.73
N ILE A 122 -3.59 6.20 -17.45
CA ILE A 122 -4.39 5.08 -16.96
C ILE A 122 -5.84 5.55 -16.74
N GLY A 123 -6.80 4.82 -17.27
CA GLY A 123 -8.22 5.16 -17.36
C GLY A 123 -8.51 6.25 -18.39
N ALA A 124 -7.62 6.50 -19.36
CA ALA A 124 -7.77 7.58 -20.32
C ALA A 124 -9.01 7.41 -21.22
N GLY A 125 -9.48 6.18 -21.39
CA GLY A 125 -10.75 5.86 -22.07
C GLY A 125 -12.02 6.38 -21.39
N GLY A 126 -11.93 7.01 -20.21
CA GLY A 126 -13.07 7.57 -19.49
C GLY A 126 -13.85 6.57 -18.63
N GLY A 127 -13.27 5.39 -18.37
CA GLY A 127 -13.83 4.40 -17.45
C GLY A 127 -13.90 4.88 -16.00
N PRO A 128 -14.56 4.12 -15.10
CA PRO A 128 -14.75 4.51 -13.69
C PRO A 128 -13.50 4.34 -12.81
N VAL A 129 -12.46 3.68 -13.33
CA VAL A 129 -11.20 3.33 -12.67
C VAL A 129 -10.04 3.93 -13.45
N GLY A 130 -9.04 4.48 -12.76
CA GLY A 130 -7.89 5.09 -13.40
C GLY A 130 -7.22 6.19 -12.59
N GLY A 131 -6.23 6.82 -13.22
CA GLY A 131 -5.40 7.85 -12.63
C GLY A 131 -5.99 9.26 -12.73
N ASN A 132 -7.21 9.46 -13.24
CA ASN A 132 -7.83 10.80 -13.29
C ASN A 132 -8.59 11.15 -11.99
N PRO A 133 -8.82 12.45 -11.69
CA PRO A 133 -9.39 12.89 -10.42
C PRO A 133 -10.76 12.31 -10.05
N GLY A 134 -11.65 12.11 -11.03
CA GLY A 134 -12.98 11.52 -10.83
C GLY A 134 -13.01 9.99 -10.97
N GLN A 135 -11.86 9.32 -10.99
CA GLN A 135 -11.76 7.86 -11.16
C GLN A 135 -11.26 7.19 -9.88
N ARG A 136 -11.72 5.98 -9.64
CA ARG A 136 -11.30 5.15 -8.50
C ARG A 136 -9.87 4.68 -8.74
N SER A 137 -9.01 4.83 -7.74
CA SER A 137 -7.69 4.22 -7.75
C SER A 137 -7.57 3.05 -6.79
N LEU A 138 -8.52 2.88 -5.86
CA LEU A 138 -8.60 1.76 -4.94
C LEU A 138 -10.08 1.44 -4.67
N ASN A 139 -10.47 0.17 -4.68
CA ASN A 139 -11.81 -0.28 -4.31
C ASN A 139 -11.77 -1.36 -3.23
N LEU A 140 -12.61 -1.20 -2.21
CA LEU A 140 -12.82 -2.16 -1.14
C LEU A 140 -14.27 -2.65 -1.18
N GLY A 141 -14.59 -3.44 -2.22
CA GLY A 141 -15.97 -3.74 -2.60
C GLY A 141 -16.82 -4.26 -1.45
N ARG A 142 -18.02 -3.69 -1.33
CA ARG A 142 -19.06 -4.07 -0.33
C ARG A 142 -18.72 -3.76 1.13
N TYR A 143 -17.58 -3.14 1.47
CA TYR A 143 -17.25 -2.82 2.87
C TYR A 143 -18.16 -1.76 3.50
N ALA A 144 -18.81 -0.93 2.69
CA ALA A 144 -19.90 -0.05 3.12
C ALA A 144 -21.15 -0.81 3.61
N VAL A 145 -21.28 -2.11 3.30
CA VAL A 145 -22.45 -2.94 3.65
C VAL A 145 -22.09 -4.03 4.64
N ASN A 146 -20.95 -4.72 4.44
CA ASN A 146 -20.52 -5.81 5.30
C ASN A 146 -19.00 -5.92 5.33
N ARG A 147 -18.44 -6.11 6.53
CA ARG A 147 -17.02 -6.34 6.76
C ARG A 147 -16.79 -7.77 7.25
N PRO A 148 -16.14 -8.64 6.46
CA PRO A 148 -15.82 -10.00 6.90
C PRO A 148 -14.76 -9.98 8.00
N ALA A 149 -14.60 -11.08 8.75
CA ALA A 149 -13.69 -11.15 9.91
C ALA A 149 -12.21 -10.77 9.63
N GLN A 150 -11.76 -10.88 8.38
CA GLN A 150 -10.38 -10.59 7.96
C GLN A 150 -10.25 -9.30 7.14
N TRP A 151 -11.27 -8.42 7.16
CA TRP A 151 -11.34 -7.24 6.31
C TRP A 151 -10.11 -6.32 6.42
N GLU A 152 -9.53 -6.18 7.62
CA GLU A 152 -8.34 -5.36 7.84
C GLU A 152 -7.11 -5.84 7.06
N GLY A 153 -6.98 -7.16 6.87
CA GLY A 153 -5.90 -7.75 6.08
C GLY A 153 -5.98 -7.34 4.62
N THR A 154 -7.19 -7.42 4.04
CA THR A 154 -7.47 -6.95 2.68
C THR A 154 -7.23 -5.45 2.55
N VAL A 155 -7.67 -4.63 3.52
CA VAL A 155 -7.37 -3.20 3.51
C VAL A 155 -5.86 -2.96 3.46
N ARG A 156 -5.09 -3.63 4.32
CA ARG A 156 -3.63 -3.46 4.33
C ARG A 156 -3.00 -3.90 3.01
N HIS A 157 -3.44 -5.02 2.45
CA HIS A 157 -3.00 -5.51 1.15
C HIS A 157 -3.20 -4.47 0.04
N GLU A 158 -4.41 -3.95 -0.10
CA GLU A 158 -4.72 -2.97 -1.15
C GLU A 158 -3.97 -1.64 -0.94
N PHE A 159 -3.79 -1.21 0.31
CA PHE A 159 -2.99 -0.02 0.60
C PHE A 159 -1.49 -0.24 0.36
N LEU A 160 -0.97 -1.46 0.53
CA LEU A 160 0.41 -1.77 0.12
C LEU A 160 0.56 -1.64 -1.40
N HIS A 161 -0.40 -2.10 -2.19
CA HIS A 161 -0.44 -1.83 -3.63
C HIS A 161 -0.45 -0.33 -3.92
N ALA A 162 -1.34 0.43 -3.27
CA ALA A 162 -1.40 1.88 -3.43
C ALA A 162 -0.09 2.61 -3.08
N LEU A 163 0.77 2.01 -2.25
CA LEU A 163 2.09 2.53 -1.90
C LEU A 163 3.22 2.08 -2.84
N GLY A 164 2.94 1.22 -3.81
CA GLY A 164 3.90 0.79 -4.84
C GLY A 164 4.42 -0.64 -4.67
N PHE A 165 3.84 -1.45 -3.77
CA PHE A 165 4.19 -2.86 -3.66
C PHE A 165 3.49 -3.65 -4.77
N HIS A 166 4.25 -4.42 -5.54
CA HIS A 166 3.70 -5.37 -6.50
C HIS A 166 3.56 -6.75 -5.85
N HIS A 167 2.70 -7.61 -6.40
CA HIS A 167 2.72 -9.05 -6.10
C HIS A 167 4.13 -9.62 -6.31
N SER A 168 4.61 -10.43 -5.36
CA SER A 168 5.94 -11.08 -5.43
C SER A 168 6.05 -12.10 -6.56
N HIS A 169 4.92 -12.50 -7.17
CA HIS A 169 4.89 -13.15 -8.46
C HIS A 169 4.18 -12.28 -9.50
N GLN A 170 4.91 -11.89 -10.54
CA GLN A 170 4.37 -11.40 -11.81
C GLN A 170 3.66 -12.52 -12.61
N ASN A 171 2.87 -13.38 -11.96
CA ASN A 171 2.04 -14.39 -12.62
C ASN A 171 0.67 -14.48 -11.92
N MET A 172 -0.31 -13.79 -12.51
CA MET A 172 -1.70 -13.56 -12.08
C MET A 172 -2.57 -14.83 -11.99
N ARG A 173 -2.26 -15.82 -11.14
CA ARG A 173 -3.08 -17.05 -11.00
C ARG A 173 -3.23 -17.64 -9.59
N GLY A 174 -2.91 -16.90 -8.52
CA GLY A 174 -3.06 -17.37 -7.12
C GLY A 174 -4.25 -16.75 -6.37
N THR A 175 -4.64 -17.36 -5.24
CA THR A 175 -5.64 -16.83 -4.31
C THR A 175 -4.96 -16.02 -3.19
N CYS A 176 -5.34 -14.73 -3.10
CA CYS A 176 -4.75 -13.66 -2.27
C CYS A 176 -4.49 -14.00 -0.78
N GLU A 177 -5.32 -14.83 -0.15
CA GLU A 177 -5.21 -15.17 1.27
C GLU A 177 -4.01 -16.10 1.62
N ASP A 178 -3.41 -16.75 0.63
CA ASP A 178 -2.23 -17.60 0.81
C ASP A 178 -0.91 -16.90 0.38
N GLU A 179 -0.96 -15.66 -0.11
CA GLU A 179 0.16 -15.03 -0.83
C GLU A 179 1.09 -14.21 0.07
N PHE A 180 0.63 -13.82 1.24
CA PHE A 180 1.43 -13.12 2.23
C PHE A 180 1.46 -13.89 3.54
N ARG A 181 2.65 -14.33 3.94
CA ARG A 181 2.84 -14.83 5.30
C ARG A 181 2.94 -13.62 6.25
N TRP A 182 1.80 -13.22 6.78
CA TRP A 182 1.68 -12.09 7.71
C TRP A 182 2.49 -12.35 8.97
N ASP A 183 2.27 -13.51 9.60
CA ASP A 183 2.93 -13.89 10.83
C ASP A 183 4.26 -14.62 10.61
N ASP A 184 5.09 -14.64 11.65
CA ASP A 184 6.24 -15.52 11.69
C ASP A 184 5.82 -16.99 11.63
N GLU A 185 6.63 -17.82 10.99
CA GLU A 185 6.46 -19.27 11.10
C GLU A 185 6.59 -19.68 12.57
N ALA A 186 5.71 -20.57 13.04
CA ALA A 186 5.61 -20.87 14.47
C ALA A 186 6.98 -21.27 15.08
N GLY A 187 7.44 -20.46 16.04
CA GLY A 187 8.73 -20.65 16.71
C GLY A 187 9.95 -20.11 15.96
N TYR A 188 9.76 -19.35 14.88
CA TYR A 188 10.82 -18.60 14.21
C TYR A 188 11.61 -17.74 15.21
N VAL A 189 12.93 -17.74 15.06
CA VAL A 189 13.82 -16.87 15.81
C VAL A 189 14.32 -15.76 14.89
N PRO A 190 14.13 -14.47 15.23
CA PRO A 190 14.55 -13.35 14.40
C PRO A 190 16.04 -13.45 14.03
N THR A 191 16.31 -13.73 12.75
CA THR A 191 17.64 -13.99 12.21
C THR A 191 17.91 -13.05 11.06
N ARG A 192 19.08 -12.39 11.05
CA ARG A 192 19.45 -11.42 10.02
C ARG A 192 20.71 -11.84 9.26
N ASP A 193 20.78 -11.50 7.97
CA ASP A 193 22.00 -11.65 7.18
C ASP A 193 23.01 -10.51 7.43
N ALA A 194 24.13 -10.55 6.72
CA ALA A 194 25.19 -9.54 6.83
C ALA A 194 24.74 -8.12 6.42
N ASN A 195 23.64 -8.00 5.68
CA ASN A 195 23.04 -6.73 5.25
C ASN A 195 21.91 -6.27 6.19
N GLY A 196 21.67 -6.99 7.29
CA GLY A 196 20.60 -6.69 8.24
C GLY A 196 19.21 -7.17 7.80
N VAL A 197 19.15 -7.99 6.75
CA VAL A 197 17.91 -8.55 6.19
C VAL A 197 17.42 -9.70 7.02
N PHE A 198 16.15 -9.68 7.43
CA PHE A 198 15.56 -10.84 8.09
C PHE A 198 15.46 -12.01 7.12
N VAL A 199 16.07 -13.13 7.51
CA VAL A 199 16.19 -14.36 6.74
C VAL A 199 15.70 -15.56 7.54
N ALA A 200 15.65 -16.72 6.89
CA ALA A 200 15.34 -17.98 7.57
C ALA A 200 16.31 -18.24 8.73
N ASP A 201 15.81 -18.80 9.82
CA ASP A 201 16.64 -19.20 10.96
C ASP A 201 17.44 -20.48 10.67
N ALA A 202 18.23 -20.93 11.65
CA ALA A 202 19.05 -22.13 11.52
C ALA A 202 18.24 -23.42 11.30
N GLN A 203 16.93 -23.38 11.55
CA GLN A 203 15.99 -24.49 11.34
C GLN A 203 15.21 -24.33 10.02
N GLY A 204 15.52 -23.31 9.22
CA GLY A 204 14.87 -23.03 7.94
C GLY A 204 13.50 -22.36 8.07
N ARG A 205 13.07 -22.01 9.29
CA ARG A 205 11.81 -21.29 9.53
C ARG A 205 11.98 -19.85 9.12
N ARG A 206 10.96 -19.26 8.51
CA ARG A 206 11.11 -17.96 7.83
C ARG A 206 10.29 -16.85 8.52
N PRO A 207 10.75 -15.59 8.43
CA PRO A 207 10.07 -14.43 9.00
C PRO A 207 8.77 -14.07 8.26
N GLY A 208 7.75 -13.60 8.97
CA GLY A 208 6.57 -12.96 8.40
C GLY A 208 6.90 -11.63 7.71
N ILE A 209 5.95 -11.09 6.94
CA ILE A 209 6.15 -9.87 6.15
C ILE A 209 6.54 -8.66 7.01
N TYR A 210 6.14 -8.63 8.29
CA TYR A 210 6.51 -7.57 9.25
C TYR A 210 8.03 -7.37 9.43
N TRP A 211 8.84 -8.39 9.15
CA TRP A 211 10.30 -8.28 9.21
C TRP A 211 10.93 -7.89 7.87
N ILE A 212 10.34 -8.29 6.74
CA ILE A 212 10.84 -7.94 5.41
C ILE A 212 10.60 -6.44 5.11
N THR A 213 9.60 -5.83 5.74
CA THR A 213 9.31 -4.39 5.66
C THR A 213 10.19 -3.53 6.56
N THR A 214 11.07 -4.10 7.40
CA THR A 214 11.99 -3.32 8.25
C THR A 214 13.40 -3.21 7.64
N PHE A 215 13.62 -2.19 6.80
CA PHE A 215 14.97 -1.69 6.45
C PHE A 215 14.97 -0.16 6.47
N ALA A 216 15.89 0.58 7.11
CA ALA A 216 17.09 0.27 7.90
C ALA A 216 17.48 1.56 8.70
N PRO A 217 18.73 1.69 9.20
CA PRO A 217 19.22 1.45 10.56
C PRO A 217 18.95 2.58 11.58
N ARG A 218 18.70 2.26 12.85
CA ARG A 218 18.93 3.24 13.93
C ARG A 218 20.43 3.28 14.24
N THR A 219 21.15 4.18 13.58
CA THR A 219 22.32 4.81 14.22
C THR A 219 21.80 5.72 15.32
N THR A 220 21.76 5.23 16.54
CA THR A 220 21.72 6.10 17.72
C THR A 220 22.89 5.71 18.60
N ARG A 221 23.99 6.47 18.49
CA ARG A 221 24.96 6.60 19.58
C ARG A 221 24.18 6.95 20.83
N MET A 222 24.02 6.00 21.75
CA MET A 222 23.77 6.35 23.14
C MET A 222 25.02 7.03 23.65
N SER A 223 24.98 8.37 23.65
CA SER A 223 25.86 9.18 24.46
C SER A 223 25.36 9.01 25.89
N SER A 224 26.13 8.31 26.73
CA SER A 224 25.86 8.19 28.16
C SER A 224 25.87 9.57 28.83
N PRO A 225 24.86 9.93 29.65
CA PRO A 225 25.01 10.96 30.65
C PRO A 225 25.23 10.32 32.04
N GLY A 226 26.36 10.68 32.66
CA GLY A 226 26.48 10.90 34.10
C GLY A 226 26.39 9.68 35.03
N LEU A 227 27.53 9.11 35.38
CA LEU A 227 27.70 8.38 36.64
C LEU A 227 27.53 9.38 37.80
N SER A 228 26.46 9.23 38.57
CA SER A 228 26.33 9.87 39.89
C SER A 228 27.13 9.04 40.90
N THR A 229 28.14 9.64 41.52
CA THR A 229 28.88 9.03 42.64
C THR A 229 28.23 9.49 43.94
N HIS A 230 27.67 8.54 44.68
CA HIS A 230 27.38 8.71 46.10
C HIS A 230 28.58 8.17 46.89
N SER A 231 29.19 9.06 47.68
CA SER A 231 29.89 8.71 48.93
C SER A 231 29.12 9.38 50.07
N PRO A 232 29.06 8.73 51.23
CA PRO A 232 30.00 9.10 52.30
C PRO A 232 31.06 8.04 52.56
#